data_AF-A0A9D1TES4-F1
#
_entry.id   AF-A0A9D1TES4-F1
#
_cell.length_a   1.000
_cell.length_b   1.000
_cell.length_c   1.000
_cell.angle_alpha   90.00
_cell.angle_beta   90.00
_cell.angle_gamma   90.00
#
_symmetry.space_group_name_H-M   'P 1'
#
loop_
_entity.id
_entity.type
_entity.pdbx_description
1 polymer ?
#
loop_
_entity_poly.entity_id
_entity_poly.type
_entity_poly.pdbx_seq_one_letter_code
_entity_poly.pdbx_strand_id
1 'polypeptide(L)'
;MTDSGEKLFGVTPEMEEGFQKLKEIFDKEVFEFYIHQGQGYIPYMMNDALECYLVLTQCRCTGEYLAGYEESTLGYLSAEDGERILVVHQGEENIFTLWFEEIRIKLEGYSYHQIGHFWLEGKGQEQWRQLVYMLGTVYDKYGYFGETMCTPKEQELMRLMEFRPFRYWSPIKESLDPYYPDTAEGAMEMKKIAGLAGDGMMAFLAGVYEKIPLIFLEKVIIRRMERPCSQKLYEKIRELVCRESARYQNRDYGKEMNERIKQERTRIQEELHRRGFQGEYPRFYKKGMEILAAEEHPFTLGFMEWEKFDFRIRLMISEDSSGKARDLGLNGGFFKGKGREGRIWPKSY
;
A
#
# COMPACT_ATOMS: atom_id res chain seq x y z
N MET A 1 9.15 36.50 -18.05
CA MET A 1 9.56 36.18 -16.66
C MET A 1 9.63 34.68 -16.61
N THR A 2 10.82 34.13 -16.39
CA THR A 2 11.13 32.70 -16.52
C THR A 2 10.38 31.91 -15.47
N ASP A 3 9.35 31.19 -15.92
CA ASP A 3 8.63 30.16 -15.17
C ASP A 3 9.54 28.92 -15.02
N SER A 4 10.70 29.10 -14.38
CA SER A 4 11.48 27.96 -13.92
C SER A 4 10.72 27.41 -12.73
N GLY A 5 9.88 26.41 -12.94
CA GLY A 5 9.18 25.64 -11.87
C GLY A 5 10.13 24.93 -10.90
N GLU A 6 11.39 25.37 -10.81
CA GLU A 6 12.40 24.97 -9.85
C GLU A 6 12.09 25.60 -8.50
N LYS A 7 11.93 24.74 -7.50
CA LYS A 7 11.60 25.13 -6.11
C LYS A 7 12.79 24.96 -5.17
N LEU A 8 13.75 24.09 -5.53
CA LEU A 8 15.03 23.94 -4.84
C LEU A 8 16.18 24.41 -5.73
N PHE A 9 16.83 25.50 -5.30
CA PHE A 9 18.01 26.07 -5.96
C PHE A 9 19.31 25.53 -5.36
N GLY A 10 20.36 25.48 -6.17
CA GLY A 10 21.70 25.08 -5.74
C GLY A 10 22.01 23.58 -5.87
N VAL A 11 21.06 22.78 -6.35
CA VAL A 11 21.31 21.38 -6.73
C VAL A 11 21.77 21.32 -8.19
N THR A 12 22.93 20.71 -8.45
CA THR A 12 23.45 20.50 -9.82
C THR A 12 23.31 19.03 -10.24
N PRO A 13 23.27 18.71 -11.55
CA PRO A 13 23.11 17.35 -12.04
C PRO A 13 24.22 16.36 -11.60
N GLU A 14 25.40 16.86 -11.24
CA GLU A 14 26.54 16.06 -10.81
C GLU A 14 26.49 15.67 -9.33
N MET A 15 25.56 16.27 -8.56
CA MET A 15 25.38 15.96 -7.14
C MET A 15 24.75 14.58 -6.97
N GLU A 16 25.08 13.94 -5.84
CA GLU A 16 24.61 12.61 -5.48
C GLU A 16 23.08 12.47 -5.52
N GLU A 17 22.60 11.24 -5.71
CA GLU A 17 21.18 10.92 -5.90
C GLU A 17 20.28 11.50 -4.81
N GLY A 18 20.75 11.55 -3.56
CA GLY A 18 20.00 12.11 -2.43
C GLY A 18 19.59 13.57 -2.66
N PHE A 19 20.44 14.38 -3.30
CA PHE A 19 20.12 15.77 -3.62
C PHE A 19 19.15 15.88 -4.80
N GLN A 20 19.23 14.98 -5.77
CA GLN A 20 18.26 14.94 -6.88
C GLN A 20 16.85 14.58 -6.36
N LYS A 21 16.76 13.61 -5.44
CA LYS A 21 15.49 13.26 -4.78
C LYS A 21 14.97 14.40 -3.91
N LEU A 22 15.85 15.10 -3.20
CA LEU A 22 15.48 16.28 -2.44
C LEU A 22 14.89 17.36 -3.37
N LYS A 23 15.53 17.60 -4.51
CA LYS A 23 15.01 18.52 -5.53
C LYS A 23 13.63 18.12 -6.01
N GLU A 24 13.41 16.85 -6.31
CA GLU A 24 12.09 16.35 -6.70
C GLU A 24 11.03 16.61 -5.63
N ILE A 25 11.34 16.41 -4.34
CA ILE A 25 10.41 16.70 -3.23
C ILE A 25 9.96 18.16 -3.23
N PHE A 26 10.88 19.11 -3.42
CA PHE A 26 10.57 20.53 -3.51
C PHE A 26 9.77 20.85 -4.77
N ASP A 27 10.18 20.33 -5.93
CA ASP A 27 9.51 20.58 -7.21
C ASP A 27 8.08 19.98 -7.25
N LYS A 28 7.80 18.97 -6.42
CA LYS A 28 6.47 18.39 -6.18
C LYS A 28 5.68 19.05 -5.04
N GLU A 29 6.30 19.99 -4.31
CA GLU A 29 5.70 20.70 -3.17
C GLU A 29 5.21 19.76 -2.05
N VAL A 30 5.97 18.69 -1.77
CA VAL A 30 5.64 17.67 -0.74
C VAL A 30 6.69 17.58 0.37
N PHE A 31 7.37 18.70 0.65
CA PHE A 31 8.45 18.73 1.64
C PHE A 31 7.93 18.54 3.06
N GLU A 32 8.30 17.43 3.69
CA GLU A 32 8.13 17.18 5.12
C GLU A 32 9.47 16.94 5.80
N PHE A 33 9.60 17.38 7.04
CA PHE A 33 10.86 17.30 7.77
C PHE A 33 10.66 16.89 9.23
N TYR A 34 11.50 15.95 9.67
CA TYR A 34 11.56 15.49 11.05
C TYR A 34 13.01 15.49 11.51
N ILE A 35 13.27 15.91 12.75
CA ILE A 35 14.60 15.85 13.36
C ILE A 35 14.57 14.97 14.61
N HIS A 36 15.46 13.99 14.68
CA HIS A 36 15.58 13.09 15.82
C HIS A 36 17.02 12.67 16.02
N GLN A 37 17.52 12.76 17.27
CA GLN A 37 18.87 12.34 17.65
C GLN A 37 20.00 12.89 16.75
N GLY A 38 19.89 14.16 16.31
CA GLY A 38 20.89 14.79 15.45
C GLY A 38 20.88 14.28 13.99
N GLN A 39 19.79 13.65 13.57
CA GLN A 39 19.53 13.29 12.17
C GLN A 39 18.26 13.96 11.68
N GLY A 40 18.31 14.45 10.45
CA GLY A 40 17.15 14.98 9.75
C GLY A 40 16.58 13.89 8.85
N TYR A 41 15.26 13.79 8.77
CA TYR A 41 14.58 12.80 7.95
C TYR A 41 13.55 13.50 7.08
N ILE A 42 13.65 13.24 5.78
CA ILE A 42 12.73 13.76 4.78
C ILE A 42 12.16 12.54 4.04
N PRO A 43 10.86 12.24 4.20
CA PRO A 43 10.20 11.17 3.45
C PRO A 43 10.26 11.46 1.94
N TYR A 44 10.68 10.46 1.16
CA TYR A 44 10.65 10.54 -0.31
C TYR A 44 9.50 9.71 -0.89
N MET A 45 9.32 8.49 -0.39
CA MET A 45 8.21 7.61 -0.77
C MET A 45 7.89 6.68 0.40
N MET A 46 6.62 6.57 0.77
CA MET A 46 6.16 5.63 1.78
C MET A 46 4.84 5.00 1.39
N ASN A 47 4.78 3.67 1.34
CA ASN A 47 3.55 2.89 1.30
C ASN A 47 3.74 1.58 2.08
N ASP A 48 2.73 0.72 2.15
CA ASP A 48 2.78 -0.53 2.93
C ASP A 48 3.86 -1.54 2.48
N ALA A 49 4.38 -1.44 1.25
CA ALA A 49 5.40 -2.33 0.72
C ALA A 49 6.83 -1.76 0.80
N LEU A 50 7.00 -0.46 1.03
CA LEU A 50 8.30 0.20 0.96
C LEU A 50 8.34 1.53 1.73
N GLU A 51 9.48 1.83 2.34
CA GLU A 51 9.82 3.16 2.86
C GLU A 51 11.14 3.66 2.25
N CYS A 52 11.16 4.94 1.88
CA CYS A 52 12.34 5.65 1.43
C CYS A 52 12.46 7.00 2.14
N TYR A 53 13.58 7.21 2.82
CA TYR A 53 13.92 8.45 3.50
C TYR A 53 15.24 9.01 3.01
N LEU A 54 15.30 10.33 2.90
CA LEU A 54 16.54 11.08 2.84
C LEU A 54 16.95 11.41 4.26
N VAL A 55 18.05 10.83 4.73
CA VAL A 55 18.61 11.04 6.06
C VAL A 55 19.74 12.06 5.98
N LEU A 56 19.49 13.25 6.51
CA LEU A 56 20.48 14.29 6.68
C LEU A 56 21.35 13.96 7.91
N THR A 57 22.64 13.72 7.71
CA THR A 57 23.56 13.33 8.79
C THR A 57 24.04 14.55 9.58
N GLN A 58 24.24 14.38 10.90
CA GLN A 58 24.64 15.46 11.80
C GLN A 58 23.74 16.71 11.65
N CYS A 59 22.46 16.48 11.45
CA CYS A 59 21.53 17.55 11.12
C CYS A 59 21.23 18.42 12.34
N ARG A 60 21.32 19.73 12.14
CA ARG A 60 20.85 20.76 13.08
C ARG A 60 19.86 21.68 12.37
N CYS A 61 18.86 22.15 13.10
CA CYS A 61 17.85 23.07 12.61
C CYS A 61 17.85 24.36 13.45
N THR A 62 17.69 25.51 12.80
CA THR A 62 17.52 26.83 13.41
C THR A 62 16.32 27.48 12.74
N GLY A 63 15.46 28.11 13.54
CA GLY A 63 14.10 28.44 13.14
C GLY A 63 13.14 27.29 13.47
N GLU A 64 11.90 27.43 13.02
CA GLU A 64 10.83 26.48 13.31
C GLU A 64 10.27 25.92 12.01
N TYR A 65 10.24 24.59 11.90
CA TYR A 65 9.48 23.92 10.85
C TYR A 65 8.00 23.91 11.24
N LEU A 66 7.15 24.49 10.40
CA LEU A 66 5.70 24.48 10.61
C LEU A 66 5.12 23.23 9.95
N ALA A 67 4.67 22.27 10.78
CA ALA A 67 4.00 21.06 10.32
C ALA A 67 2.60 21.37 9.75
N GLY A 68 2.23 20.69 8.66
CA GLY A 68 0.93 20.90 8.00
C GLY A 68 0.83 22.24 7.27
N TYR A 69 1.96 22.85 6.91
CA TYR A 69 2.00 24.03 6.06
C TYR A 69 1.59 23.66 4.63
N GLU A 70 0.48 24.22 4.14
CA GLU A 70 -0.13 23.85 2.85
C GLU A 70 0.30 24.76 1.68
N GLU A 71 1.04 25.85 1.94
CA GLU A 71 1.49 26.74 0.86
C GLU A 71 2.86 26.32 0.30
N SER A 72 3.26 26.97 -0.79
CA SER A 72 4.51 26.66 -1.52
C SER A 72 5.74 26.77 -0.63
N THR A 73 6.60 25.76 -0.70
CA THR A 73 7.92 25.76 -0.05
C THR A 73 9.03 26.03 -1.07
N LEU A 74 9.98 26.90 -0.73
CA LEU A 74 11.19 27.16 -1.53
C LEU A 74 12.45 26.77 -0.76
N GLY A 75 13.45 26.26 -1.45
CA GLY A 75 14.71 25.82 -0.86
C GLY A 75 15.93 26.44 -1.55
N TYR A 76 16.93 26.80 -0.77
CA TYR A 76 18.23 27.26 -1.26
C TYR A 76 19.33 26.42 -0.62
N LEU A 77 19.96 25.57 -1.43
CA LEU A 77 21.07 24.73 -1.01
C LEU A 77 22.41 25.43 -1.30
N SER A 78 23.26 25.50 -0.29
CA SER A 78 24.65 25.92 -0.41
C SER A 78 25.57 25.00 0.39
N ALA A 79 26.87 25.24 0.30
CA ALA A 79 27.87 24.50 1.04
C ALA A 79 28.98 25.44 1.52
N GLU A 80 29.38 25.28 2.77
CA GLU A 80 30.43 26.07 3.42
C GLU A 80 31.23 25.14 4.33
N ASP A 81 32.57 25.19 4.23
CA ASP A 81 33.50 24.40 5.07
C ASP A 81 33.20 22.89 5.19
N GLY A 82 32.63 22.29 4.13
CA GLY A 82 32.29 20.86 4.10
C GLY A 82 30.94 20.51 4.72
N GLU A 83 30.21 21.48 5.27
CA GLU A 83 28.83 21.35 5.71
C GLU A 83 27.88 21.83 4.60
N ARG A 84 26.72 21.20 4.49
CA ARG A 84 25.62 21.61 3.61
C ARG A 84 24.65 22.48 4.40
N ILE A 85 24.17 23.53 3.75
CA ILE A 85 23.23 24.48 4.33
C ILE A 85 22.01 24.53 3.42
N LEU A 86 20.85 24.15 3.93
CA LEU A 86 19.58 24.24 3.23
C LEU A 86 18.69 25.26 3.94
N VAL A 87 18.52 26.43 3.32
CA VAL A 87 17.55 27.44 3.78
C VAL A 87 16.21 27.13 3.16
N VAL A 88 15.17 26.99 3.99
CA VAL A 88 13.82 26.63 3.56
C VAL A 88 12.86 27.75 3.94
N HIS A 89 12.12 28.23 2.93
CA HIS A 89 11.06 29.20 3.06
C HIS A 89 9.72 28.49 2.99
N GLN A 90 8.97 28.51 4.08
CA GLN A 90 7.55 28.16 4.12
C GLN A 90 6.77 29.47 3.97
N GLY A 91 6.55 29.87 2.71
CA GLY A 91 5.96 31.16 2.36
C GLY A 91 6.91 32.33 2.56
N GLU A 92 6.34 33.51 2.76
CA GLU A 92 7.10 34.75 2.91
C GLU A 92 7.64 34.96 4.33
N GLU A 93 6.94 34.46 5.35
CA GLU A 93 7.19 34.81 6.75
C GLU A 93 7.98 33.76 7.53
N ASN A 94 7.83 32.46 7.19
CA ASN A 94 8.51 31.40 7.91
C ASN A 94 9.76 30.93 7.17
N ILE A 95 10.92 31.11 7.80
CA ILE A 95 12.21 30.66 7.28
C ILE A 95 12.90 29.86 8.37
N PHE A 96 13.33 28.66 8.02
CA PHE A 96 14.22 27.87 8.85
C PHE A 96 15.41 27.40 8.01
N THR A 97 16.45 26.95 8.68
CA THR A 97 17.67 26.49 8.03
C THR A 97 18.05 25.14 8.60
N LEU A 98 18.48 24.24 7.72
CA LEU A 98 19.02 22.94 8.05
C LEU A 98 20.51 22.95 7.71
N TRP A 99 21.33 22.50 8.65
CA TRP A 99 22.73 22.22 8.38
C TRP A 99 23.00 20.74 8.58
N PHE A 100 23.77 20.12 7.70
CA PHE A 100 24.04 18.69 7.69
C PHE A 100 25.29 18.37 6.87
N GLU A 101 25.89 17.20 7.04
CA GLU A 101 27.11 16.83 6.30
C GLU A 101 26.78 16.21 4.93
N GLU A 102 25.91 15.22 4.89
CA GLU A 102 25.53 14.47 3.68
C GLU A 102 24.08 14.00 3.71
N ILE A 103 23.56 13.55 2.55
CA ILE A 103 22.26 12.91 2.43
C ILE A 103 22.47 11.41 2.22
N ARG A 104 22.05 10.59 3.18
CA ARG A 104 21.99 9.13 3.02
C ARG A 104 20.59 8.71 2.62
N ILE A 105 20.47 7.90 1.58
CA ILE A 105 19.19 7.30 1.19
C ILE A 105 18.99 6.01 2.01
N LYS A 106 17.95 5.98 2.84
CA LYS A 106 17.48 4.75 3.49
C LYS A 106 16.29 4.22 2.69
N LEU A 107 16.45 3.05 2.08
CA LEU A 107 15.45 2.40 1.23
C LEU A 107 15.22 0.97 1.69
N GLU A 108 14.02 0.66 2.17
CA GLU A 108 13.68 -0.65 2.70
C GLU A 108 12.31 -1.13 2.19
N GLY A 109 12.22 -2.42 1.85
CA GLY A 109 10.98 -3.08 1.44
C GLY A 109 10.44 -3.97 2.56
N TYR A 110 9.12 -4.01 2.71
CA TYR A 110 8.45 -4.70 3.80
C TYR A 110 7.33 -5.64 3.33
N SER A 111 7.01 -6.61 4.17
CA SER A 111 5.87 -7.49 3.96
C SER A 111 4.55 -6.73 4.07
N TYR A 112 3.80 -6.67 2.98
CA TYR A 112 2.54 -5.93 2.84
C TYR A 112 1.28 -6.81 2.87
N HIS A 113 1.39 -8.14 2.75
CA HIS A 113 0.24 -9.03 2.52
C HIS A 113 -0.70 -9.24 3.73
N GLN A 114 -0.29 -8.82 4.92
CA GLN A 114 -1.12 -8.85 6.13
C GLN A 114 -1.81 -7.51 6.37
N ILE A 115 -1.39 -6.46 5.65
CA ILE A 115 -1.92 -5.13 5.79
C ILE A 115 -3.14 -4.98 4.89
N GLY A 116 -4.24 -4.46 5.44
CA GLY A 116 -5.48 -4.28 4.71
C GLY A 116 -6.27 -3.11 5.26
N HIS A 117 -6.60 -2.16 4.38
CA HIS A 117 -7.37 -0.97 4.74
C HIS A 117 -8.82 -1.06 4.28
N PHE A 118 -9.73 -0.53 5.08
CA PHE A 118 -11.19 -0.64 4.88
C PHE A 118 -11.87 0.73 4.79
N TRP A 119 -11.43 1.55 3.83
CA TRP A 119 -11.87 2.94 3.65
C TRP A 119 -13.29 3.10 3.10
N LEU A 120 -13.82 2.06 2.42
CA LEU A 120 -15.10 2.12 1.73
C LEU A 120 -16.14 1.21 2.37
N GLU A 121 -16.73 1.68 3.46
CA GLU A 121 -17.80 0.96 4.13
C GLU A 121 -18.98 0.64 3.19
N GLY A 122 -19.53 -0.58 3.34
CA GLY A 122 -20.78 -0.96 2.68
C GLY A 122 -20.71 -1.11 1.16
N LYS A 123 -19.54 -0.96 0.53
CA LYS A 123 -19.36 -1.21 -0.91
C LYS A 123 -19.22 -2.71 -1.25
N GLY A 124 -18.88 -3.53 -0.26
CA GLY A 124 -18.69 -4.98 -0.40
C GLY A 124 -17.48 -5.33 -1.28
N GLN A 125 -17.28 -6.63 -1.53
CA GLN A 125 -16.16 -7.13 -2.33
C GLN A 125 -14.76 -6.76 -1.77
N GLU A 126 -14.64 -6.65 -0.45
CA GLU A 126 -13.39 -6.26 0.23
C GLU A 126 -12.22 -7.21 -0.06
N GLN A 127 -12.50 -8.48 -0.33
CA GLN A 127 -11.49 -9.44 -0.75
C GLN A 127 -10.80 -9.00 -2.06
N TRP A 128 -11.55 -8.47 -3.03
CA TRP A 128 -10.97 -7.94 -4.26
C TRP A 128 -10.28 -6.60 -4.03
N ARG A 129 -10.91 -5.71 -3.25
CA ARG A 129 -10.37 -4.39 -2.90
C ARG A 129 -8.98 -4.48 -2.26
N GLN A 130 -8.77 -5.44 -1.36
CA GLN A 130 -7.47 -5.68 -0.75
C GLN A 130 -6.40 -6.11 -1.76
N LEU A 131 -6.75 -6.96 -2.74
CA LEU A 131 -5.80 -7.35 -3.80
C LEU A 131 -5.46 -6.16 -4.70
N VAL A 132 -6.44 -5.32 -5.02
CA VAL A 132 -6.21 -4.07 -5.78
C VAL A 132 -5.29 -3.15 -5.01
N TYR A 133 -5.50 -2.97 -3.71
CA TYR A 133 -4.64 -2.16 -2.86
C TYR A 133 -3.20 -2.69 -2.83
N MET A 134 -3.01 -3.97 -2.47
CA MET A 134 -1.68 -4.60 -2.38
C MET A 134 -0.91 -4.54 -3.70
N LEU A 135 -1.58 -4.72 -4.84
CA LEU A 135 -0.92 -4.65 -6.14
C LEU A 135 -0.71 -3.21 -6.61
N GLY A 136 -1.57 -2.28 -6.21
CA GLY A 136 -1.34 -0.84 -6.36
C GLY A 136 -0.06 -0.40 -5.63
N THR A 137 0.13 -0.81 -4.38
CA THR A 137 1.36 -0.47 -3.63
C THR A 137 2.63 -1.03 -4.27
N VAL A 138 2.55 -2.23 -4.88
CA VAL A 138 3.68 -2.80 -5.64
C VAL A 138 3.90 -2.04 -6.95
N TYR A 139 2.83 -1.59 -7.61
CA TYR A 139 2.92 -0.78 -8.82
C TYR A 139 3.59 0.57 -8.54
N ASP A 140 3.23 1.25 -7.44
CA ASP A 140 3.85 2.50 -7.02
C ASP A 140 5.33 2.28 -6.66
N LYS A 141 5.62 1.20 -5.93
CA LYS A 141 7.00 0.76 -5.63
C LYS A 141 7.85 0.67 -6.90
N TYR A 142 7.30 0.04 -7.94
CA TYR A 142 7.94 -0.07 -9.25
C TYR A 142 8.06 1.29 -9.96
N GLY A 143 7.03 2.14 -9.91
CA GLY A 143 7.03 3.45 -10.56
C GLY A 143 8.14 4.37 -10.04
N TYR A 144 8.42 4.34 -8.74
CA TYR A 144 9.42 5.20 -8.10
C TYR A 144 10.85 4.65 -8.18
N PHE A 145 11.04 3.33 -8.03
CA PHE A 145 12.38 2.73 -7.89
C PHE A 145 12.76 1.75 -9.00
N GLY A 146 11.84 1.48 -9.93
CA GLY A 146 12.06 0.58 -11.05
C GLY A 146 12.16 -0.90 -10.67
N GLU A 147 12.75 -1.66 -11.58
CA GLU A 147 12.84 -3.12 -11.51
C GLU A 147 13.63 -3.64 -10.31
N THR A 148 14.60 -2.88 -9.81
CA THR A 148 15.55 -3.33 -8.76
C THR A 148 14.87 -3.56 -7.41
N MET A 149 13.76 -2.88 -7.13
CA MET A 149 13.02 -3.01 -5.87
C MET A 149 11.87 -4.02 -5.92
N CYS A 150 11.56 -4.56 -7.11
CA CYS A 150 10.48 -5.52 -7.30
C CYS A 150 11.03 -6.89 -7.73
N THR A 151 10.53 -7.97 -7.12
CA THR A 151 10.87 -9.31 -7.64
C THR A 151 10.31 -9.49 -9.05
N PRO A 152 10.88 -10.36 -9.91
CA PRO A 152 10.32 -10.62 -11.23
C PRO A 152 8.84 -11.03 -11.19
N LYS A 153 8.44 -11.74 -10.14
CA LYS A 153 7.05 -12.15 -9.98
C LYS A 153 6.15 -11.01 -9.51
N GLU A 154 6.62 -10.10 -8.66
CA GLU A 154 5.90 -8.86 -8.37
C GLU A 154 5.70 -8.01 -9.61
N GLN A 155 6.71 -7.92 -10.48
CA GLN A 155 6.61 -7.18 -11.74
C GLN A 155 5.54 -7.76 -12.67
N GLU A 156 5.43 -9.09 -12.74
CA GLU A 156 4.31 -9.74 -13.43
C GLU A 156 2.98 -9.43 -12.72
N LEU A 157 2.88 -9.64 -11.41
CA LEU A 157 1.62 -9.53 -10.65
C LEU A 157 1.05 -8.11 -10.68
N MET A 158 1.89 -7.07 -10.58
CA MET A 158 1.43 -5.68 -10.63
C MET A 158 0.77 -5.33 -11.98
N ARG A 159 1.04 -6.08 -13.06
CA ARG A 159 0.35 -5.88 -14.36
C ARG A 159 -1.14 -6.15 -14.25
N LEU A 160 -1.61 -6.87 -13.23
CA LEU A 160 -3.06 -6.96 -12.97
C LEU A 160 -3.70 -5.59 -12.72
N MET A 161 -2.95 -4.60 -12.19
CA MET A 161 -3.43 -3.22 -12.09
C MET A 161 -3.67 -2.60 -13.46
N GLU A 162 -3.02 -3.09 -14.51
CA GLU A 162 -3.24 -2.67 -15.90
C GLU A 162 -4.40 -3.40 -16.58
N PHE A 163 -5.03 -4.37 -15.90
CA PHE A 163 -6.26 -4.99 -16.36
C PHE A 163 -7.46 -4.28 -15.73
N ARG A 164 -8.12 -3.40 -16.51
CA ARG A 164 -9.20 -2.53 -16.00
C ARG A 164 -10.30 -3.26 -15.22
N PRO A 165 -10.79 -4.45 -15.63
CA PRO A 165 -11.79 -5.18 -14.84
C PRO A 165 -11.33 -5.57 -13.43
N PHE A 166 -10.03 -5.76 -13.19
CA PHE A 166 -9.50 -6.11 -11.87
C PHE A 166 -9.50 -4.91 -10.91
N ARG A 167 -9.09 -3.73 -11.39
CA ARG A 167 -9.08 -2.48 -10.59
C ARG A 167 -10.46 -1.82 -10.42
N TYR A 168 -11.54 -2.49 -10.84
CA TYR A 168 -12.91 -2.00 -10.63
C TYR A 168 -13.23 -1.75 -9.14
N TRP A 169 -12.68 -2.57 -8.23
CA TRP A 169 -12.83 -2.38 -6.78
C TRP A 169 -11.73 -1.48 -6.23
N SER A 170 -11.71 -0.22 -6.69
CA SER A 170 -10.81 0.82 -6.16
C SER A 170 -10.87 0.88 -4.63
N PRO A 171 -9.74 0.95 -3.90
CA PRO A 171 -9.73 1.08 -2.46
C PRO A 171 -10.21 2.46 -1.96
N ILE A 172 -10.30 3.43 -2.87
CA ILE A 172 -10.70 4.82 -2.61
C ILE A 172 -11.94 5.19 -3.42
N LYS A 173 -12.54 6.36 -3.16
CA LYS A 173 -13.79 6.77 -3.83
C LYS A 173 -13.56 7.07 -5.33
N GLU A 174 -12.35 7.48 -5.66
CA GLU A 174 -11.90 7.91 -6.96
C GLU A 174 -11.64 6.71 -7.89
N SER A 175 -11.78 6.95 -9.19
CA SER A 175 -11.40 5.98 -10.21
C SER A 175 -9.88 5.91 -10.30
N LEU A 176 -9.36 4.68 -10.44
CA LEU A 176 -7.94 4.43 -10.64
C LEU A 176 -7.52 4.56 -12.13
N ASP A 177 -8.46 4.76 -13.05
CA ASP A 177 -8.20 4.84 -14.50
C ASP A 177 -7.19 5.93 -14.92
N PRO A 178 -7.13 7.11 -14.29
CA PRO A 178 -6.11 8.11 -14.63
C PRO A 178 -4.68 7.70 -14.27
N TYR A 179 -4.53 6.77 -13.32
CA TYR A 179 -3.23 6.39 -12.76
C TYR A 179 -2.67 5.10 -13.37
N TYR A 180 -3.55 4.19 -13.82
CA TYR A 180 -3.13 2.91 -14.40
C TYR A 180 -3.67 2.74 -15.82
N PRO A 181 -2.80 2.48 -16.82
CA PRO A 181 -3.25 2.22 -18.17
C PRO A 181 -4.06 0.92 -18.27
N ASP A 182 -4.91 0.78 -19.29
CA ASP A 182 -5.51 -0.51 -19.65
C ASP A 182 -4.67 -1.15 -20.77
N THR A 183 -3.98 -2.25 -20.48
CA THR A 183 -2.95 -2.83 -21.37
C THR A 183 -3.25 -4.28 -21.74
N ALA A 184 -2.70 -4.73 -22.87
CA ALA A 184 -2.79 -6.13 -23.28
C ALA A 184 -2.01 -7.02 -22.30
N GLU A 185 -0.90 -6.53 -21.75
CA GLU A 185 -0.06 -7.18 -20.75
C GLU A 185 -0.84 -7.49 -19.47
N GLY A 186 -1.66 -6.55 -19.00
CA GLY A 186 -2.53 -6.80 -17.85
C GLY A 186 -3.55 -7.91 -18.11
N ALA A 187 -4.17 -7.91 -19.29
CA ALA A 187 -5.09 -8.98 -19.69
C ALA A 187 -4.39 -10.35 -19.84
N MET A 188 -3.16 -10.36 -20.38
CA MET A 188 -2.32 -11.55 -20.47
C MET A 188 -1.97 -12.13 -19.09
N GLU A 189 -1.61 -11.29 -18.11
CA GLU A 189 -1.32 -11.77 -16.75
C GLU A 189 -2.58 -12.33 -16.09
N MET A 190 -3.73 -11.65 -16.22
CA MET A 190 -5.01 -12.19 -15.72
C MET A 190 -5.34 -13.55 -16.34
N LYS A 191 -5.14 -13.71 -17.65
CA LYS A 191 -5.33 -14.98 -18.37
C LYS A 191 -4.38 -16.07 -17.86
N LYS A 192 -3.10 -15.75 -17.65
CA LYS A 192 -2.09 -16.65 -17.09
C LYS A 192 -2.50 -17.14 -15.71
N ILE A 193 -2.87 -16.23 -14.80
CA ILE A 193 -3.27 -16.58 -13.44
C ILE A 193 -4.59 -17.37 -13.42
N ALA A 194 -5.56 -17.01 -14.27
CA ALA A 194 -6.78 -17.79 -14.44
C ALA A 194 -6.49 -19.23 -14.89
N GLY A 195 -5.54 -19.42 -15.81
CA GLY A 195 -5.04 -20.74 -16.19
C GLY A 195 -4.47 -21.52 -15.00
N LEU A 196 -3.60 -20.87 -14.19
CA LEU A 196 -3.04 -21.46 -12.97
C LEU A 196 -4.09 -21.79 -11.90
N ALA A 197 -5.20 -21.05 -11.87
CA ALA A 197 -6.34 -21.31 -10.98
C ALA A 197 -7.29 -22.40 -11.50
N GLY A 198 -7.08 -22.90 -12.73
CA GLY A 198 -8.00 -23.80 -13.42
C GLY A 198 -9.31 -23.13 -13.87
N ASP A 199 -9.35 -21.80 -13.91
CA ASP A 199 -10.51 -21.03 -14.36
C ASP A 199 -10.45 -20.78 -15.88
N GLY A 200 -10.75 -21.82 -16.65
CA GLY A 200 -10.69 -21.76 -18.12
C GLY A 200 -11.63 -20.71 -18.73
N MET A 201 -12.79 -20.45 -18.10
CA MET A 201 -13.73 -19.42 -18.58
C MET A 201 -13.16 -18.02 -18.37
N MET A 202 -12.56 -17.73 -17.21
CA MET A 202 -11.91 -16.44 -17.00
C MET A 202 -10.70 -16.28 -17.91
N ALA A 203 -9.90 -17.33 -18.11
CA ALA A 203 -8.76 -17.29 -19.04
C ALA A 203 -9.21 -16.99 -20.48
N PHE A 204 -10.32 -17.59 -20.92
CA PHE A 204 -10.94 -17.27 -22.20
C PHE A 204 -11.38 -15.80 -22.28
N LEU A 205 -12.15 -15.31 -21.30
CA LEU A 205 -12.63 -13.93 -21.28
C LEU A 205 -11.49 -12.91 -21.26
N ALA A 206 -10.45 -13.14 -20.44
CA ALA A 206 -9.27 -12.31 -20.40
C ALA A 206 -8.52 -12.31 -21.75
N GLY A 207 -8.40 -13.47 -22.41
CA GLY A 207 -7.80 -13.56 -23.75
C GLY A 207 -8.64 -12.93 -24.88
N VAL A 208 -9.96 -12.82 -24.72
CA VAL A 208 -10.79 -12.01 -25.63
C VAL A 208 -10.60 -10.53 -25.34
N TYR A 209 -10.56 -10.13 -24.07
CA TYR A 209 -10.33 -8.75 -23.64
C TYR A 209 -8.98 -8.21 -24.11
N GLU A 210 -7.93 -9.03 -24.01
CA GLU A 210 -6.58 -8.78 -24.53
C GLU A 210 -6.58 -8.29 -25.98
N LYS A 211 -7.47 -8.81 -26.82
CA LYS A 211 -7.56 -8.46 -28.24
C LYS A 211 -8.55 -7.33 -28.52
N ILE A 212 -9.65 -7.28 -27.77
CA ILE A 212 -10.77 -6.36 -28.00
C ILE A 212 -11.32 -5.88 -26.65
N PRO A 213 -10.74 -4.82 -26.05
CA PRO A 213 -11.14 -4.31 -24.73
C PRO A 213 -12.44 -3.48 -24.83
N LEU A 214 -13.57 -4.16 -24.94
CA LEU A 214 -14.89 -3.51 -25.00
C LEU A 214 -15.48 -3.31 -23.59
N ILE A 215 -16.10 -2.15 -23.36
CA ILE A 215 -16.80 -1.81 -22.10
C ILE A 215 -17.87 -2.86 -21.73
N PHE A 216 -18.53 -3.47 -22.72
CA PHE A 216 -19.48 -4.57 -22.44
C PHE A 216 -18.79 -5.80 -21.87
N LEU A 217 -17.62 -6.18 -22.41
CA LEU A 217 -16.85 -7.33 -21.96
C LEU A 217 -16.27 -7.08 -20.57
N GLU A 218 -15.79 -5.87 -20.30
CA GLU A 218 -15.39 -5.42 -18.95
C GLU A 218 -16.49 -5.70 -17.92
N LYS A 219 -17.72 -5.26 -18.20
CA LYS A 219 -18.88 -5.49 -17.32
C LYS A 219 -19.22 -6.97 -17.13
N VAL A 220 -19.05 -7.79 -18.18
CA VAL A 220 -19.25 -9.25 -18.09
C VAL A 220 -18.20 -9.87 -17.16
N ILE A 221 -16.93 -9.48 -17.31
CA ILE A 221 -15.82 -9.97 -16.50
C ILE A 221 -16.02 -9.58 -15.03
N ILE A 222 -16.32 -8.31 -14.74
CA ILE A 222 -16.60 -7.83 -13.38
C ILE A 222 -17.74 -8.63 -12.74
N ARG A 223 -18.90 -8.74 -13.42
CA ARG A 223 -20.05 -9.49 -12.90
C ARG A 223 -19.74 -10.97 -12.66
N ARG A 224 -18.82 -11.55 -13.41
CA ARG A 224 -18.35 -12.92 -13.20
C ARG A 224 -17.45 -13.00 -11.97
N MET A 225 -16.50 -12.08 -11.83
CA MET A 225 -15.57 -11.99 -10.70
C MET A 225 -16.27 -11.77 -9.36
N GLU A 226 -17.45 -11.15 -9.36
CA GLU A 226 -18.28 -11.02 -8.16
C GLU A 226 -18.88 -12.35 -7.66
N ARG A 227 -18.91 -13.40 -8.50
CA ARG A 227 -19.63 -14.65 -8.21
C ARG A 227 -18.70 -15.73 -7.61
N PRO A 228 -19.26 -16.73 -6.90
CA PRO A 228 -18.47 -17.81 -6.28
C PRO A 228 -17.59 -18.60 -7.24
N CYS A 229 -17.92 -18.64 -8.54
CA CYS A 229 -17.09 -19.30 -9.54
C CYS A 229 -15.72 -18.61 -9.76
N SER A 230 -15.50 -17.41 -9.22
CA SER A 230 -14.21 -16.72 -9.24
C SER A 230 -13.41 -16.88 -7.94
N GLN A 231 -13.90 -17.65 -6.97
CA GLN A 231 -13.21 -17.81 -5.69
C GLN A 231 -11.81 -18.46 -5.84
N LYS A 232 -11.67 -19.49 -6.69
CA LYS A 232 -10.36 -20.11 -6.95
C LYS A 232 -9.37 -19.14 -7.62
N LEU A 233 -9.86 -18.25 -8.48
CA LEU A 233 -9.05 -17.18 -9.07
C LEU A 233 -8.55 -16.22 -7.99
N TYR A 234 -9.44 -15.77 -7.11
CA TYR A 234 -9.11 -14.93 -5.96
C TYR A 234 -8.04 -15.57 -5.08
N GLU A 235 -8.27 -16.81 -4.65
CA GLU A 235 -7.35 -17.57 -3.78
C GLU A 235 -5.97 -17.71 -4.44
N LYS A 236 -5.92 -17.95 -5.76
CA LYS A 236 -4.67 -18.06 -6.50
C LYS A 236 -3.93 -16.73 -6.58
N ILE A 237 -4.61 -15.61 -6.89
CA ILE A 237 -3.98 -14.29 -6.91
C ILE A 237 -3.43 -13.98 -5.51
N ARG A 238 -4.23 -14.19 -4.46
CA ARG A 238 -3.82 -13.95 -3.08
C ARG A 238 -2.63 -14.82 -2.67
N GLU A 239 -2.62 -16.10 -3.03
CA GLU A 239 -1.49 -17.01 -2.77
C GLU A 239 -0.19 -16.46 -3.39
N LEU A 240 -0.23 -16.04 -4.65
CA LEU A 240 0.93 -15.48 -5.35
C LEU A 240 1.41 -14.18 -4.69
N VAL A 241 0.49 -13.26 -4.37
CA VAL A 241 0.80 -12.00 -3.69
C VAL A 241 1.42 -12.26 -2.31
N CYS A 242 0.82 -13.12 -1.49
CA CYS A 242 1.36 -13.44 -0.17
C CYS A 242 2.74 -14.10 -0.25
N ARG A 243 2.96 -14.97 -1.24
CA ARG A 243 4.26 -15.63 -1.43
C ARG A 243 5.37 -14.63 -1.72
N GLU A 244 5.14 -13.67 -2.62
CA GLU A 244 6.16 -12.67 -2.93
C GLU A 244 6.35 -11.69 -1.76
N SER A 245 5.25 -11.24 -1.16
CA SER A 245 5.29 -10.35 0.00
C SER A 245 6.04 -10.94 1.20
N ALA A 246 5.91 -12.25 1.45
CA ALA A 246 6.58 -12.93 2.56
C ALA A 246 8.11 -13.03 2.41
N ARG A 247 8.67 -12.62 1.28
CA ARG A 247 10.13 -12.55 1.07
C ARG A 247 10.75 -11.31 1.71
N TYR A 248 9.94 -10.29 1.98
CA TYR A 248 10.35 -9.08 2.66
C TYR A 248 10.25 -9.24 4.17
N GLN A 249 11.05 -8.46 4.91
CA GLN A 249 10.98 -8.43 6.37
C GLN A 249 9.69 -7.77 6.86
N ASN A 250 9.25 -8.13 8.05
CA ASN A 250 8.20 -7.37 8.74
C ASN A 250 8.75 -6.01 9.18
N ARG A 251 7.90 -4.98 9.23
CA ARG A 251 8.27 -3.68 9.79
C ARG A 251 8.62 -3.79 11.26
N ASP A 252 9.60 -3.00 11.67
CA ASP A 252 9.99 -2.83 13.07
C ASP A 252 9.55 -1.44 13.54
N TYR A 253 8.55 -1.40 14.42
CA TYR A 253 8.02 -0.17 15.02
C TYR A 253 8.71 0.21 16.33
N GLY A 254 9.82 -0.45 16.66
CA GLY A 254 10.46 -0.36 17.95
C GLY A 254 9.86 -1.33 18.97
N LYS A 255 10.64 -1.57 20.03
CA LYS A 255 10.36 -2.63 21.02
C LYS A 255 8.96 -2.54 21.63
N GLU A 256 8.56 -1.36 22.08
CA GLU A 256 7.28 -1.14 22.78
C GLU A 256 6.08 -1.41 21.86
N MET A 257 6.07 -0.82 20.66
CA MET A 257 4.98 -1.02 19.71
C MET A 257 4.94 -2.47 19.20
N ASN A 258 6.08 -3.10 18.93
CA ASN A 258 6.12 -4.50 18.52
C ASN A 258 5.57 -5.45 19.60
N GLU A 259 5.87 -5.17 20.89
CA GLU A 259 5.29 -5.91 22.01
C GLU A 259 3.77 -5.72 22.08
N ARG A 260 3.26 -4.49 21.89
CA ARG A 260 1.82 -4.18 21.83
C ARG A 260 1.12 -4.91 20.68
N ILE A 261 1.69 -4.89 19.48
CA ILE A 261 1.19 -5.62 18.30
C ILE A 261 1.07 -7.12 18.61
N LYS A 262 2.11 -7.70 19.20
CA LYS A 262 2.11 -9.13 19.57
C LYS A 262 1.05 -9.46 20.61
N GLN A 263 0.85 -8.59 21.61
CA GLN A 263 -0.18 -8.76 22.63
C GLN A 263 -1.58 -8.69 22.01
N GLU A 264 -1.85 -7.75 21.11
CA GLU A 264 -3.16 -7.62 20.45
C GLU A 264 -3.46 -8.84 19.53
N ARG A 265 -2.48 -9.34 18.77
CA ARG A 265 -2.63 -10.59 18.00
C ARG A 265 -3.00 -11.77 18.90
N THR A 266 -2.32 -11.90 20.05
CA THR A 266 -2.55 -12.97 21.03
C THR A 266 -3.94 -12.86 21.65
N ARG A 267 -4.33 -11.64 22.04
CA ARG A 267 -5.65 -11.33 22.60
C ARG A 267 -6.79 -11.72 21.64
N ILE A 268 -6.68 -11.35 20.36
CA ILE A 268 -7.68 -11.71 19.34
C ILE A 268 -7.75 -13.23 19.16
N GLN A 269 -6.59 -13.90 19.10
CA GLN A 269 -6.53 -15.35 18.98
C GLN A 269 -7.24 -16.04 20.17
N GLU A 270 -6.93 -15.65 21.41
CA GLU A 270 -7.57 -16.20 22.61
C GLU A 270 -9.07 -15.90 22.67
N GLU A 271 -9.50 -14.72 22.23
CA GLU A 271 -10.91 -14.36 22.14
C GLU A 271 -11.66 -15.25 21.13
N LEU A 272 -11.09 -15.47 19.95
CA LEU A 272 -11.69 -16.33 18.93
C LEU A 272 -11.73 -17.80 19.38
N HIS A 273 -10.68 -18.30 20.01
CA HIS A 273 -10.66 -19.64 20.60
C HIS A 273 -11.72 -19.79 21.70
N ARG A 274 -11.89 -18.80 22.59
CA ARG A 274 -12.98 -18.79 23.59
C ARG A 274 -14.38 -18.80 22.96
N ARG A 275 -14.54 -18.19 21.79
CA ARG A 275 -15.79 -18.22 21.00
C ARG A 275 -15.98 -19.52 20.19
N GLY A 276 -15.05 -20.47 20.32
CA GLY A 276 -15.10 -21.80 19.69
C GLY A 276 -14.62 -21.83 18.25
N PHE A 277 -13.82 -20.86 17.81
CA PHE A 277 -13.10 -20.93 16.55
C PHE A 277 -11.84 -21.79 16.69
N GLN A 278 -11.46 -22.46 15.61
CA GLN A 278 -10.21 -23.20 15.44
C GLN A 278 -9.29 -22.44 14.49
N GLY A 279 -8.03 -22.88 14.37
CA GLY A 279 -7.00 -22.24 13.55
C GLY A 279 -6.08 -21.33 14.35
N GLU A 280 -5.18 -20.66 13.64
CA GLU A 280 -4.14 -19.79 14.19
C GLU A 280 -4.13 -18.47 13.43
N TYR A 281 -3.65 -17.41 14.09
CA TYR A 281 -3.54 -16.10 13.48
C TYR A 281 -2.77 -16.16 12.13
N PRO A 282 -3.26 -15.54 11.04
CA PRO A 282 -4.42 -14.65 10.96
C PRO A 282 -5.75 -15.34 10.55
N ARG A 283 -5.82 -16.68 10.51
CA ARG A 283 -6.91 -17.41 9.84
C ARG A 283 -7.60 -18.39 10.80
N PHE A 284 -8.88 -18.14 11.03
CA PHE A 284 -9.70 -18.88 11.98
C PHE A 284 -10.98 -19.39 11.31
N TYR A 285 -11.50 -20.51 11.81
CA TYR A 285 -12.70 -21.12 11.24
C TYR A 285 -13.56 -21.78 12.31
N LYS A 286 -14.87 -21.79 12.05
CA LYS A 286 -15.91 -22.47 12.81
C LYS A 286 -16.95 -22.98 11.83
N LYS A 287 -17.76 -23.96 12.18
CA LYS A 287 -18.79 -24.50 11.29
C LYS A 287 -19.66 -23.37 10.70
N GLY A 288 -19.62 -23.20 9.37
CA GLY A 288 -20.35 -22.17 8.64
C GLY A 288 -19.76 -20.75 8.70
N MET A 289 -18.57 -20.57 9.29
CA MET A 289 -17.91 -19.28 9.44
C MET A 289 -16.39 -19.36 9.26
N GLU A 290 -15.82 -18.42 8.53
CA GLU A 290 -14.38 -18.24 8.39
C GLU A 290 -14.01 -16.79 8.67
N ILE A 291 -12.84 -16.60 9.28
CA ILE A 291 -12.31 -15.30 9.64
C ILE A 291 -10.88 -15.19 9.12
N LEU A 292 -10.61 -14.10 8.40
CA LEU A 292 -9.27 -13.64 8.10
C LEU A 292 -9.04 -12.31 8.83
N ALA A 293 -8.07 -12.29 9.74
CA ALA A 293 -7.57 -11.06 10.35
C ALA A 293 -6.69 -10.31 9.34
N ALA A 294 -7.00 -9.04 9.12
CA ALA A 294 -6.19 -8.07 8.40
C ALA A 294 -5.74 -6.99 9.38
N GLU A 295 -4.54 -6.49 9.19
CA GLU A 295 -3.92 -5.52 10.08
C GLU A 295 -3.92 -4.14 9.42
N GLU A 296 -4.16 -3.09 10.19
CA GLU A 296 -3.91 -1.71 9.80
C GLU A 296 -2.69 -1.27 10.61
N HIS A 297 -1.61 -0.94 9.90
CA HIS A 297 -0.30 -0.62 10.47
C HIS A 297 -0.03 0.87 10.34
N PRO A 298 0.66 1.51 11.30
CA PRO A 298 1.14 2.85 11.10
C PRO A 298 2.17 2.91 9.97
N PHE A 299 2.16 4.03 9.25
CA PHE A 299 3.01 4.24 8.08
C PHE A 299 4.44 4.59 8.43
N THR A 300 4.69 5.26 9.57
CA THR A 300 5.99 5.86 9.89
C THR A 300 6.59 5.31 11.19
N LEU A 301 7.85 5.64 11.45
CA LEU A 301 8.48 5.47 12.76
C LEU A 301 7.69 6.32 13.77
N GLY A 302 7.50 5.84 15.01
CA GLY A 302 6.64 6.50 16.00
C GLY A 302 6.94 7.97 16.33
N PHE A 303 8.12 8.50 15.97
CA PHE A 303 8.44 9.94 16.11
C PHE A 303 8.01 10.81 14.90
N MET A 304 7.66 10.18 13.79
CA MET A 304 7.09 10.80 12.58
C MET A 304 5.58 10.52 12.47
N GLU A 305 4.98 9.84 13.45
CA GLU A 305 3.54 9.60 13.46
C GLU A 305 2.79 10.84 13.97
N TRP A 306 1.69 11.18 13.29
CA TRP A 306 0.63 11.97 13.91
C TRP A 306 0.04 11.16 15.06
N GLU A 307 -0.23 11.77 16.21
CA GLU A 307 -0.64 11.15 17.50
C GLU A 307 -1.91 10.23 17.46
N LYS A 308 -2.44 9.85 16.29
CA LYS A 308 -3.74 9.16 16.14
C LYS A 308 -3.74 7.89 15.30
N PHE A 309 -2.62 7.38 14.78
CA PHE A 309 -2.62 6.13 14.00
C PHE A 309 -2.16 4.91 14.83
N ASP A 310 -3.09 4.34 15.60
CA ASP A 310 -2.85 3.08 16.33
C ASP A 310 -2.94 1.85 15.41
N PHE A 311 -2.09 0.84 15.65
CA PHE A 311 -2.25 -0.50 15.11
C PHE A 311 -3.66 -1.05 15.39
N ARG A 312 -4.33 -1.57 14.36
CA ARG A 312 -5.67 -2.16 14.47
C ARG A 312 -5.75 -3.50 13.77
N ILE A 313 -6.60 -4.38 14.30
CA ILE A 313 -6.94 -5.65 13.66
C ILE A 313 -8.40 -5.59 13.21
N ARG A 314 -8.63 -5.85 11.93
CA ARG A 314 -9.94 -5.97 11.30
C ARG A 314 -10.17 -7.42 10.90
N LEU A 315 -11.32 -7.96 11.30
CA LEU A 315 -11.73 -9.32 10.99
C LEU A 315 -12.62 -9.30 9.75
N MET A 316 -12.14 -9.91 8.67
CA MET A 316 -12.95 -10.27 7.50
C MET A 316 -13.70 -11.57 7.79
N ILE A 317 -14.98 -11.46 8.09
CA ILE A 317 -15.83 -12.59 8.49
C ILE A 317 -16.65 -13.03 7.28
N SER A 318 -16.51 -14.30 6.89
CA SER A 318 -17.36 -14.99 5.92
C SER A 318 -18.30 -15.93 6.65
N GLU A 319 -19.60 -15.83 6.39
CA GLU A 319 -20.64 -16.63 7.05
C GLU A 319 -21.63 -17.21 6.02
N ASP A 320 -22.04 -18.48 6.24
CA ASP A 320 -23.12 -19.11 5.47
C ASP A 320 -24.49 -18.92 6.15
N SER A 321 -25.25 -17.91 5.70
CA SER A 321 -26.58 -17.62 6.21
C SER A 321 -27.70 -18.52 5.66
N SER A 322 -27.39 -19.51 4.81
CA SER A 322 -28.39 -20.43 4.27
C SER A 322 -28.92 -21.48 5.25
N GLY A 323 -28.40 -21.50 6.49
CA GLY A 323 -28.70 -22.52 7.50
C GLY A 323 -28.03 -23.88 7.26
N LYS A 324 -27.32 -24.05 6.13
CA LYS A 324 -26.58 -25.27 5.79
C LYS A 324 -25.19 -25.34 6.43
N ALA A 325 -24.69 -24.21 6.94
CA ALA A 325 -23.37 -24.07 7.53
C ALA A 325 -22.26 -24.66 6.66
N ARG A 326 -22.32 -24.35 5.36
CA ARG A 326 -21.32 -24.73 4.35
C ARG A 326 -19.99 -24.07 4.69
N ASP A 327 -18.92 -24.80 4.41
CA ASP A 327 -17.59 -24.23 4.29
C ASP A 327 -17.57 -23.33 3.04
N LEU A 328 -17.29 -22.04 3.23
CA LEU A 328 -17.29 -21.06 2.14
C LEU A 328 -15.90 -20.88 1.54
N GLY A 329 -14.86 -21.39 2.17
CA GLY A 329 -13.46 -21.10 1.88
C GLY A 329 -13.06 -19.65 2.17
N LEU A 330 -11.77 -19.37 1.99
CA LEU A 330 -11.15 -18.08 2.30
C LEU A 330 -11.89 -16.90 1.67
N ASN A 331 -12.43 -16.02 2.52
CA ASN A 331 -13.22 -14.85 2.12
C ASN A 331 -14.43 -15.18 1.20
N GLY A 332 -14.91 -16.42 1.24
CA GLY A 332 -16.01 -16.91 0.41
C GLY A 332 -17.34 -16.17 0.63
N GLY A 333 -17.54 -15.58 1.82
CA GLY A 333 -18.73 -14.80 2.16
C GLY A 333 -18.86 -13.50 1.36
N PHE A 334 -17.76 -12.97 0.82
CA PHE A 334 -17.77 -11.71 0.08
C PHE A 334 -18.18 -11.85 -1.40
N PHE A 335 -18.29 -13.08 -1.92
CA PHE A 335 -18.82 -13.32 -3.27
C PHE A 335 -20.35 -13.28 -3.29
N LYS A 336 -20.93 -12.60 -4.30
CA LYS A 336 -22.38 -12.52 -4.52
C LYS A 336 -22.95 -13.90 -4.88
N GLY A 337 -23.56 -14.56 -3.90
CA GLY A 337 -24.19 -15.87 -4.08
C GLY A 337 -25.15 -16.20 -2.94
N LYS A 338 -26.02 -17.20 -3.18
CA LYS A 338 -27.05 -17.59 -2.21
C LYS A 338 -26.41 -18.00 -0.87
N GLY A 339 -26.80 -17.30 0.20
CA GLY A 339 -26.38 -17.57 1.58
C GLY A 339 -24.92 -17.26 1.87
N ARG A 340 -24.26 -16.40 1.09
CA ARG A 340 -22.89 -15.94 1.37
C ARG A 340 -22.96 -14.54 1.94
N GLU A 341 -22.43 -14.35 3.14
CA GLU A 341 -22.39 -13.05 3.81
C GLU A 341 -20.97 -12.73 4.26
N GLY A 342 -20.44 -11.61 3.76
CA GLY A 342 -19.14 -11.06 4.13
C GLY A 342 -19.33 -9.79 4.95
N ARG A 343 -18.66 -9.68 6.10
CA ARG A 343 -18.67 -8.48 6.94
C ARG A 343 -17.29 -8.18 7.53
N ILE A 344 -17.03 -6.91 7.78
CA ILE A 344 -15.82 -6.44 8.47
C ILE A 344 -16.18 -6.11 9.91
N TRP A 345 -15.32 -6.51 10.85
CA TRP A 345 -15.47 -6.20 12.28
C TRP A 345 -14.13 -5.81 12.93
N PRO A 346 -14.09 -4.81 13.81
CA PRO A 346 -15.14 -3.81 14.05
C PRO A 346 -15.42 -2.99 12.79
N LYS A 347 -16.59 -2.34 12.71
CA LYS A 347 -16.93 -1.44 11.59
C LYS A 347 -15.94 -0.26 11.55
N SER A 348 -15.68 0.30 10.37
CA SER A 348 -14.97 1.57 10.25
C SER A 348 -15.79 2.66 10.97
N TYR A 349 -15.12 3.66 11.53
CA TYR A 349 -15.79 4.82 12.12
C TYR A 349 -16.07 5.86 11.05
#